data_AF-A0AAD7AMS5-F1
#
_entry.id   AF-A0AAD7AMS5-F1
#
_cell.length_a   1.000
_cell.length_b   1.000
_cell.length_c   1.000
_cell.angle_alpha   90.00
_cell.angle_beta   90.00
_cell.angle_gamma   90.00
#
_symmetry.space_group_name_H-M   'P 1'
#
loop_
_entity.id
_entity.type
_entity.pdbx_description
1 polymer ?
#
loop_
_entity_poly.entity_id
_entity_poly.type
_entity_poly.pdbx_seq_one_letter_code
_entity_poly.pdbx_strand_id
1 'polypeptide(L)'
;SVCATNTRVAILEDIMQWLSPQRSNPERICWITGIPGSGKSTLSATIVDKLRREERPVAAQFFISRNIPETTDPDKLIPTVAKQLSEFSPAAAHIIHHALKDGFISPRE
;
A
#
# COMPACT_ATOMS: atom_id res chain seq x y z
N SER A 1 15.06 -3.86 0.35
CA SER A 1 15.77 -3.80 1.65
C SER A 1 15.01 -2.87 2.59
N VAL A 2 15.21 -3.03 3.90
CA VAL A 2 14.70 -2.10 4.93
C VAL A 2 15.78 -1.08 5.30
N CYS A 3 15.41 -0.01 6.01
CA CYS A 3 16.32 0.99 6.53
C CYS A 3 17.35 0.33 7.44
N ALA A 4 18.59 0.82 7.40
CA ALA A 4 19.61 0.40 8.35
C ALA A 4 19.22 0.78 9.78
N THR A 5 19.66 0.00 10.75
CA THR A 5 19.39 0.23 12.18
C THR A 5 19.76 1.66 12.57
N ASN A 6 18.90 2.30 13.37
CA ASN A 6 19.08 3.67 13.86
C ASN A 6 19.18 4.77 12.77
N THR A 7 18.71 4.49 11.56
CA THR A 7 18.57 5.51 10.50
C THR A 7 17.10 5.87 10.29
N ARG A 8 16.83 7.09 9.81
CA ARG A 8 15.47 7.54 9.44
C ARG A 8 14.44 7.41 10.58
N VAL A 9 14.90 7.45 11.84
CA VAL A 9 14.09 7.19 13.03
C VAL A 9 12.92 8.18 13.13
N ALA A 10 13.21 9.48 13.10
CA ALA A 10 12.18 10.53 13.23
C ALA A 10 11.05 10.38 12.18
N ILE A 11 11.40 10.28 10.89
CA ILE A 11 10.38 10.13 9.83
C ILE A 11 9.59 8.82 9.94
N LEU A 12 10.22 7.73 10.40
CA LEU A 12 9.50 6.48 10.66
C LEU A 12 8.52 6.63 11.81
N GLU A 13 8.91 7.29 12.90
CA GLU A 13 8.04 7.57 14.04
C GLU A 13 6.85 8.45 13.63
N ASP A 14 7.11 9.52 12.87
CA ASP A 14 6.07 10.42 12.36
C ASP A 14 5.03 9.66 11.52
N ILE A 15 5.48 8.80 10.60
CA ILE A 15 4.58 8.02 9.75
C ILE A 15 3.81 6.96 10.57
N MET A 16 4.47 6.30 11.53
CA MET A 16 3.78 5.32 12.39
C MET A 16 2.73 5.98 13.28
N GLN A 17 3.00 7.20 13.75
CA GLN A 17 2.03 8.01 14.47
C GLN A 17 0.89 8.47 13.54
N TRP A 18 1.19 8.85 12.30
CA TRP A 18 0.18 9.19 11.28
C TRP A 18 -0.77 8.00 11.00
N LEU A 19 -0.24 6.77 11.00
CA LEU A 19 -1.00 5.53 10.83
C LEU A 19 -1.78 5.09 12.07
N SER A 20 -1.64 5.76 13.22
CA SER A 20 -2.25 5.34 14.47
C SER A 20 -3.78 5.43 14.41
N PRO A 21 -4.53 4.34 14.70
CA PRO A 21 -6.00 4.35 14.67
C PRO A 21 -6.64 5.30 15.70
N GLN A 22 -5.87 5.72 16.70
CA GLN A 22 -6.29 6.70 17.71
C GLN A 22 -6.38 8.12 17.15
N ARG A 23 -5.76 8.41 16.01
CA ARG A 23 -5.93 9.68 15.31
C ARG A 23 -7.05 9.54 14.30
N SER A 24 -8.13 10.30 14.48
CA SER A 24 -9.07 10.61 13.40
C SER A 24 -8.35 11.49 12.37
N ASN A 25 -7.52 10.87 11.55
CA ASN A 25 -6.74 11.58 10.55
C ASN A 25 -7.60 11.74 9.27
N PRO A 26 -7.96 12.97 8.87
CA PRO A 26 -8.65 13.18 7.61
C PRO A 26 -7.76 12.86 6.40
N GLU A 27 -6.43 12.90 6.57
CA GLU A 27 -5.47 12.61 5.52
C GLU A 27 -5.38 11.10 5.28
N ARG A 28 -5.69 10.65 4.06
CA ARG A 28 -5.65 9.23 3.66
C ARG A 28 -4.42 8.87 2.82
N ILE A 29 -3.60 9.86 2.46
CA ILE A 29 -2.45 9.71 1.58
C ILE A 29 -1.23 10.28 2.29
N CYS A 30 -0.24 9.42 2.54
CA CYS A 30 1.10 9.84 2.98
C CYS A 30 2.01 9.97 1.76
N TRP A 31 2.46 11.20 1.46
CA TRP A 31 3.27 11.50 0.28
C TRP A 31 4.77 11.60 0.62
N ILE A 32 5.53 10.55 0.30
CA ILE A 32 6.98 10.47 0.59
C ILE A 32 7.77 11.01 -0.62
N THR A 33 8.44 12.15 -0.45
CA THR A 33 9.26 12.79 -1.50
C THR A 33 10.75 12.83 -1.16
N GLY A 34 11.56 13.15 -2.15
CA GLY A 34 13.01 13.32 -1.98
C GLY A 34 13.79 12.97 -3.23
N ILE A 35 15.08 13.34 -3.24
CA ILE A 35 15.97 13.15 -4.38
C ILE A 35 16.10 11.68 -4.81
N PRO A 36 16.44 11.39 -6.08
CA PRO A 36 16.76 10.04 -6.52
C PRO A 36 17.83 9.40 -5.62
N GLY A 37 17.71 8.10 -5.34
CA GLY A 37 18.66 7.39 -4.49
C GLY A 37 18.53 7.63 -2.97
N SER A 38 17.64 8.53 -2.52
CA SER A 38 17.49 8.83 -1.07
C SER A 38 16.91 7.69 -0.22
N GLY A 39 16.52 6.57 -0.84
CA GLY A 39 15.97 5.40 -0.13
C GLY A 39 14.46 5.48 0.17
N LYS A 40 13.67 6.22 -0.61
CA LYS A 40 12.20 6.30 -0.44
C LYS A 40 11.51 4.93 -0.45
N SER A 41 11.87 4.07 -1.40
CA SER A 41 11.32 2.70 -1.48
C SER A 41 11.77 1.84 -0.29
N THR A 42 13.00 2.04 0.21
CA THR A 42 13.51 1.41 1.43
C THR A 42 12.72 1.86 2.66
N LEU A 43 12.35 3.14 2.74
CA LEU A 43 11.50 3.67 3.81
C LEU A 43 10.11 3.02 3.79
N SER A 44 9.44 2.99 2.62
CA SER A 44 8.14 2.31 2.45
C SER A 44 8.19 0.82 2.81
N ALA A 45 9.23 0.10 2.38
CA ALA A 45 9.43 -1.30 2.76
C ALA A 45 9.61 -1.48 4.28
N THR A 46 10.28 -0.53 4.95
CA THR A 46 10.46 -0.55 6.41
C THR A 46 9.16 -0.30 7.16
N ILE A 47 8.31 0.59 6.65
CA ILE A 47 6.99 0.85 7.23
C ILE A 47 6.13 -0.42 7.18
N VAL A 48 6.06 -1.08 6.01
CA VAL A 48 5.33 -2.34 5.84
C VAL A 48 5.89 -3.44 6.75
N ASP A 49 7.22 -3.54 6.87
CA ASP A 49 7.86 -4.50 7.77
C ASP A 49 7.51 -4.25 9.24
N LYS A 50 7.53 -2.99 9.69
CA LYS A 50 7.10 -2.60 11.05
C LYS A 50 5.64 -2.94 11.31
N LEU A 51 4.74 -2.60 10.40
CA LEU A 51 3.32 -2.93 10.51
C LEU A 51 3.10 -4.44 10.65
N ARG A 52 3.81 -5.24 9.85
CA ARG A 52 3.75 -6.70 9.94
C ARG A 52 4.21 -7.23 11.30
N ARG A 53 5.29 -6.67 11.87
CA ARG A 53 5.80 -7.05 13.20
C ARG A 53 4.85 -6.62 14.34
N GLU A 54 4.09 -5.56 14.14
CA GLU A 54 3.06 -5.09 15.08
C GLU A 54 1.71 -5.82 14.92
N GLU A 55 1.65 -6.88 14.10
CA GLU A 55 0.41 -7.60 13.78
C GLU A 55 -0.69 -6.70 13.20
N ARG A 56 -0.28 -5.64 12.48
CA ARG A 56 -1.16 -4.71 11.77
C ARG A 56 -1.16 -5.08 10.30
N PRO A 57 -2.10 -5.91 9.84
CA PRO A 57 -2.05 -6.47 8.50
C PRO A 57 -2.22 -5.38 7.43
N VAL A 58 -1.37 -5.46 6.40
CA VAL A 58 -1.52 -4.69 5.17
C VAL A 58 -2.41 -5.50 4.23
N ALA A 59 -3.65 -5.07 4.04
CA ALA A 59 -4.65 -5.81 3.27
C ALA A 59 -4.34 -5.90 1.77
N ALA A 60 -3.61 -4.93 1.23
CA ALA A 60 -3.17 -4.91 -0.17
C ALA A 60 -1.94 -4.02 -0.35
N GLN A 61 -1.13 -4.33 -1.36
CA GLN A 61 0.02 -3.56 -1.78
C GLN A 61 0.24 -3.67 -3.30
N PHE A 62 0.68 -2.57 -3.90
CA PHE A 62 1.13 -2.51 -5.29
C PHE A 62 2.41 -1.69 -5.36
N PHE A 63 3.39 -2.15 -6.13
CA PHE A 63 4.66 -1.46 -6.31
C PHE A 63 4.94 -1.30 -7.79
N ILE A 64 5.31 -0.10 -8.23
CA ILE A 64 5.74 0.17 -9.60
C ILE A 64 7.26 0.12 -9.66
N SER A 65 7.80 -0.83 -10.41
CA SER A 65 9.25 -0.97 -10.64
C SER A 65 9.56 -0.91 -12.13
N ARG A 66 10.41 0.03 -12.54
CA ARG A 66 10.93 0.08 -13.91
C ARG A 66 11.70 -1.17 -14.32
N ASN A 67 12.19 -1.93 -13.34
CA ASN A 67 12.95 -3.16 -13.58
C ASN A 67 12.06 -4.42 -13.61
N ILE A 68 10.77 -4.30 -13.30
CA ILE A 68 9.81 -5.41 -13.28
C ILE A 68 8.65 -4.99 -14.18
N PRO A 69 8.73 -5.25 -15.51
CA PRO A 69 7.76 -4.77 -16.49
C PRO A 69 6.31 -5.06 -16.12
N GLU A 70 6.07 -6.20 -15.48
CA GLU A 70 4.74 -6.66 -15.06
C GLU A 70 4.05 -5.69 -14.11
N THR A 71 4.83 -4.87 -13.39
CA THR A 71 4.38 -3.89 -12.41
C THR A 71 4.31 -2.45 -12.92
N THR A 72 4.68 -2.22 -14.19
CA THR A 72 4.72 -0.87 -14.79
C THR A 72 3.40 -0.44 -15.40
N ASP A 73 2.50 -1.39 -15.66
CA ASP A 73 1.19 -1.14 -16.23
C ASP A 73 0.22 -0.61 -15.15
N PRO A 74 -0.21 0.67 -15.22
CA PRO A 74 -1.11 1.25 -14.23
C PRO A 74 -2.49 0.59 -14.21
N ASP A 75 -2.93 -0.01 -15.32
CA ASP A 75 -4.24 -0.69 -15.40
C ASP A 75 -4.30 -1.92 -14.50
N LYS A 76 -3.14 -2.44 -14.06
CA LYS A 76 -3.06 -3.56 -13.12
C LYS A 76 -3.19 -3.16 -11.66
N LEU A 77 -3.12 -1.87 -11.31
CA LEU A 77 -3.20 -1.42 -9.92
C LEU A 77 -4.50 -1.87 -9.25
N ILE A 78 -5.65 -1.48 -9.84
CA ILE A 78 -6.96 -1.74 -9.25
C ILE A 78 -7.28 -3.25 -9.22
N PRO A 79 -7.11 -4.03 -10.31
CA PRO A 79 -7.35 -5.47 -10.28
C PRO A 79 -6.46 -6.21 -9.27
N THR A 80 -5.19 -5.81 -9.14
CA THR A 80 -4.26 -6.44 -8.17
C THR A 80 -4.71 -6.17 -6.75
N VAL A 81 -5.06 -4.93 -6.41
CA VAL A 81 -5.57 -4.56 -5.08
C VAL A 81 -6.89 -5.26 -4.80
N ALA A 82 -7.83 -5.30 -5.74
CA ALA A 82 -9.11 -5.99 -5.57
C ALA A 82 -8.91 -7.49 -5.28
N LYS A 83 -8.03 -8.15 -6.04
CA LYS A 83 -7.69 -9.55 -5.80
C LYS A 83 -7.11 -9.76 -4.39
N GLN A 84 -6.11 -8.99 -3.99
CA GLN A 84 -5.50 -9.10 -2.66
C GLN A 84 -6.51 -8.85 -1.53
N LEU A 85 -7.38 -7.84 -1.67
CA LEU A 85 -8.45 -7.58 -0.70
C LEU A 85 -9.43 -8.75 -0.59
N SER A 86 -9.78 -9.39 -1.71
CA SER A 86 -10.66 -10.56 -1.70
C SER A 86 -10.02 -11.77 -1.00
N GLU A 87 -8.71 -11.96 -1.15
CA GLU A 87 -7.96 -13.01 -0.45
C GLU A 87 -7.81 -12.68 1.05
N PHE A 88 -7.75 -11.39 1.39
CA PHE A 88 -7.59 -10.90 2.75
C PHE A 88 -8.89 -10.93 3.58
N SER A 89 -10.05 -10.69 2.97
CA SER A 89 -11.33 -10.57 3.67
C SER A 89 -12.48 -11.24 2.91
N PRO A 90 -13.18 -12.22 3.51
CA PRO A 90 -14.36 -12.83 2.90
C PRO A 90 -15.47 -11.83 2.56
N ALA A 91 -15.64 -10.79 3.39
CA ALA A 91 -16.60 -9.72 3.14
C ALA A 91 -16.20 -8.92 1.89
N ALA A 92 -14.93 -8.56 1.75
CA ALA A 92 -14.43 -7.89 0.55
C ALA A 92 -14.58 -8.79 -0.69
N ALA A 93 -14.29 -10.09 -0.58
CA ALA A 93 -14.50 -11.05 -1.66
C ALA A 93 -15.95 -11.08 -2.14
N HIS A 94 -16.89 -11.12 -1.21
CA HIS A 94 -18.32 -11.11 -1.52
C HIS A 94 -18.73 -9.82 -2.26
N ILE A 95 -18.30 -8.66 -1.75
CA ILE A 95 -18.61 -7.35 -2.35
C ILE A 95 -18.01 -7.24 -3.76
N ILE A 96 -16.74 -7.59 -3.92
CA ILE A 96 -16.03 -7.51 -5.21
C ILE A 96 -16.68 -8.46 -6.24
N HIS A 97 -16.98 -9.69 -5.83
CA HIS A 97 -17.65 -10.66 -6.71
C HIS A 97 -19.02 -10.17 -7.18
N HIS A 98 -19.80 -9.54 -6.29
CA HIS A 98 -21.10 -8.95 -6.65
C HIS A 98 -20.92 -7.79 -7.63
N ALA A 99 -20.01 -6.86 -7.35
CA ALA A 99 -19.72 -5.72 -8.22
C ALA A 99 -19.29 -6.14 -9.64
N LEU A 100 -18.50 -7.22 -9.75
CA LEU A 100 -18.10 -7.78 -11.05
C LEU A 100 -19.26 -8.43 -11.80
N LYS A 101 -20.23 -9.05 -11.10
CA LYS A 101 -21.42 -9.64 -11.71
C LYS A 101 -22.44 -8.60 -12.18
N ASP A 102 -22.57 -7.50 -11.45
CA ASP A 102 -23.51 -6.41 -11.77
C ASP A 102 -23.05 -5.52 -12.94
N GLY A 103 -21.85 -5.77 -13.48
CA GLY A 103 -21.34 -5.04 -14.63
C GLY A 103 -20.80 -3.65 -14.29
N PHE A 104 -20.30 -3.42 -13.07
CA PHE A 104 -19.42 -2.28 -12.78
C PHE A 104 -18.06 -2.47 -13.48
N ILE A 105 -18.09 -2.44 -14.80
CA ILE A 105 -16.93 -2.25 -15.66
C ILE A 105 -16.73 -0.73 -15.68
N SER A 106 -15.58 -0.25 -15.19
CA SER A 106 -15.17 1.15 -15.41
C SER A 106 -15.47 1.51 -16.86
N PRO A 107 -16.24 2.57 -17.16
CA PRO A 107 -16.29 3.11 -18.50
C PRO A 107 -14.83 3.36 -18.90
N ARG A 108 -14.36 2.64 -19.92
CA ARG A 108 -13.14 3.02 -20.62
C ARG A 108 -13.55 4.17 -21.51
N GLU A 109 -13.04 5.37 -21.25
CA GLU A 109 -12.91 6.41 -22.27
C GLU A 109 -11.77 6.03 -23.22
#